data_AF-A0A3D2VSP6-F1
#
_entry.id   AF-A0A3D2VSP6-F1
#
_cell.length_a   1.000
_cell.length_b   1.000
_cell.length_c   1.000
_cell.angle_alpha   90.00
_cell.angle_beta   90.00
_cell.angle_gamma   90.00
#
_symmetry.space_group_name_H-M   'P 1'
#
loop_
_entity.id
_entity.type
_entity.pdbx_description
1 polymer ?
#
loop_
_entity_poly.entity_id
_entity_poly.type
_entity_poly.pdbx_seq_one_letter_code
_entity_poly.pdbx_strand_id
1 'polypeptide(L)'
;MSERRASKSRSVARKTTELAVAAPQVVAHRLTRIALAGVTPSARDRKEFRGMGAEKVAAFAESWSAMASEAFRANQKIGLALLASLWSPAAGRKAAKSVARQANNAVLGIVEKGMAPIHRRAVANAKRLSRTKLK
;
A
#
# COMPACT_ATOMS: atom_id res chain seq x y z
N MET A 1 6.32 -16.56 15.83
CA MET A 1 6.91 -15.45 15.03
C MET A 1 7.01 -15.76 13.53
N SER A 2 7.37 -16.98 13.11
CA SER A 2 7.33 -17.39 11.68
C SER A 2 5.95 -17.15 11.04
N GLU A 3 4.89 -17.47 11.80
CA GLU A 3 3.49 -17.28 11.39
C GLU A 3 3.12 -15.81 11.09
N ARG A 4 3.64 -14.83 11.85
CA ARG A 4 3.40 -13.41 11.61
C ARG A 4 4.11 -12.91 10.35
N ARG A 5 5.28 -13.46 10.01
CA ARG A 5 5.95 -13.12 8.74
C ARG A 5 5.19 -13.73 7.57
N ALA A 6 4.81 -15.00 7.69
CA ALA A 6 4.00 -15.69 6.69
C ALA A 6 2.64 -15.03 6.48
N SER A 7 2.01 -14.46 7.52
CA SER A 7 0.75 -13.73 7.38
C SER A 7 0.93 -12.40 6.62
N LYS A 8 1.99 -11.64 6.91
CA LYS A 8 2.31 -10.40 6.18
C LYS A 8 2.64 -10.66 4.71
N SER A 9 3.48 -11.64 4.41
CA SER A 9 3.80 -12.01 3.02
C SER A 9 2.56 -12.45 2.25
N ARG A 10 1.67 -13.25 2.87
CA ARG A 10 0.38 -13.62 2.27
C ARG A 10 -0.54 -12.42 2.05
N SER A 11 -0.58 -11.48 3.02
CA SER A 11 -1.34 -10.22 2.91
C SER A 11 -0.86 -9.38 1.72
N VAL A 12 0.45 -9.21 1.57
CA VAL A 12 1.07 -8.48 0.44
C VAL A 12 0.76 -9.17 -0.89
N ALA A 13 0.96 -10.49 -0.97
CA ALA A 13 0.69 -11.26 -2.19
C ALA A 13 -0.79 -11.15 -2.60
N ARG A 14 -1.71 -11.26 -1.63
CA ARG A 14 -3.15 -11.11 -1.87
C ARG A 14 -3.50 -9.73 -2.38
N LYS A 15 -3.04 -8.66 -1.70
CA LYS A 15 -3.27 -7.28 -2.13
C LYS A 15 -2.69 -6.98 -3.50
N THR A 16 -1.52 -7.55 -3.82
CA THR A 16 -0.90 -7.41 -5.15
C THR A 16 -1.77 -8.05 -6.23
N THR A 17 -2.25 -9.27 -5.98
CA THR A 17 -3.12 -9.99 -6.91
C THR A 17 -4.45 -9.26 -7.13
N GLU A 18 -5.10 -8.84 -6.05
CA GLU A 18 -6.36 -8.07 -6.11
C GLU A 18 -6.15 -6.73 -6.85
N LEU A 19 -5.03 -6.05 -6.62
CA LEU A 19 -4.67 -4.82 -7.33
C LEU A 19 -4.39 -5.06 -8.81
N ALA A 20 -3.69 -6.15 -9.16
CA ALA A 20 -3.36 -6.53 -10.53
C ALA A 20 -4.61 -6.80 -11.37
N VAL A 21 -5.71 -7.27 -10.74
CA VAL A 21 -7.02 -7.44 -11.39
C VAL A 21 -7.80 -6.11 -11.43
N ALA A 22 -7.84 -5.37 -10.33
CA ALA A 22 -8.66 -4.16 -10.21
C ALA A 22 -8.12 -2.99 -11.06
N ALA A 23 -6.79 -2.82 -11.16
CA ALA A 23 -6.19 -1.68 -11.84
C ALA A 23 -6.50 -1.65 -13.35
N PRO A 24 -6.36 -2.76 -14.12
CA PRO A 24 -6.77 -2.79 -15.53
C PRO A 24 -8.25 -2.48 -15.74
N GLN A 25 -9.14 -2.96 -14.86
CA GLN A 25 -10.58 -2.67 -14.96
C GLN A 25 -10.87 -1.17 -14.81
N VAL A 26 -10.23 -0.52 -13.82
CA VAL A 26 -10.36 0.93 -13.60
C VAL A 26 -9.83 1.71 -14.79
N VAL A 27 -8.68 1.32 -15.35
CA VAL A 27 -8.09 1.96 -16.54
C VAL A 27 -8.98 1.78 -17.75
N ALA A 28 -9.43 0.56 -18.05
CA ALA A 28 -10.30 0.25 -19.18
C ALA A 28 -11.60 1.07 -19.12
N HIS A 29 -12.29 1.08 -17.97
CA HIS A 29 -13.52 1.86 -17.81
C HIS A 29 -13.31 3.36 -18.05
N ARG A 30 -12.18 3.91 -17.55
CA ARG A 30 -11.84 5.33 -17.72
C ARG A 30 -11.52 5.65 -19.17
N LEU A 31 -10.80 4.78 -19.87
CA LEU A 31 -10.51 4.92 -21.30
C LEU A 31 -11.80 4.82 -22.14
N THR A 32 -12.67 3.86 -21.86
CA THR A 32 -13.97 3.76 -22.53
C THR A 32 -14.83 4.98 -22.28
N ARG A 33 -14.87 5.51 -21.05
CA ARG A 33 -15.62 6.74 -20.75
C ARG A 33 -15.04 7.97 -21.46
N ILE A 34 -13.73 8.09 -21.57
CA ILE A 34 -13.07 9.15 -22.35
C ILE A 34 -13.45 9.02 -23.82
N ALA A 35 -13.40 7.81 -24.37
CA ALA A 35 -13.76 7.55 -25.76
C ALA A 35 -15.23 7.87 -26.07
N LEU A 36 -16.16 7.49 -25.18
CA LEU A 36 -17.59 7.76 -25.32
C LEU A 36 -17.94 9.25 -25.11
N ALA A 37 -17.23 9.95 -24.22
CA ALA A 37 -17.47 11.37 -23.94
C ALA A 37 -17.05 12.30 -25.10
N GLY A 38 -16.13 11.86 -25.97
CA GLY A 38 -15.66 12.65 -27.11
C GLY A 38 -15.08 14.02 -26.72
N VAL A 39 -15.17 14.99 -27.64
CA VAL A 39 -14.70 16.38 -27.43
C VAL A 39 -15.56 17.20 -26.46
N THR A 40 -16.76 16.72 -26.09
CA THR A 40 -17.71 17.45 -25.23
C THR A 40 -18.13 16.62 -24.01
N PRO A 41 -17.24 16.47 -23.02
CA PRO A 41 -17.51 15.65 -21.84
C PRO A 41 -18.68 16.19 -21.02
N SER A 42 -19.56 15.30 -20.56
CA SER A 42 -20.72 15.66 -19.73
C SER A 42 -20.29 16.25 -18.38
N ALA A 43 -21.19 16.93 -17.67
CA ALA A 43 -20.91 17.45 -16.32
C ALA A 43 -20.45 16.35 -15.34
N ARG A 44 -20.94 15.13 -15.53
CA ARG A 44 -20.54 13.94 -14.77
C ARG A 44 -19.11 13.51 -15.10
N ASP A 45 -18.74 13.51 -16.37
CA ASP A 45 -17.40 13.12 -16.82
C ASP A 45 -16.35 14.13 -16.37
N ARG A 46 -16.66 15.44 -16.48
CA ARG A 46 -15.80 16.50 -15.95
C ARG A 46 -15.52 16.34 -14.46
N LYS A 47 -16.54 15.98 -13.66
CA LYS A 47 -16.38 15.72 -12.22
C LYS A 47 -15.52 14.48 -11.97
N GLU A 48 -15.76 13.39 -12.70
CA GLU A 48 -14.95 12.18 -12.58
C GLU A 48 -13.48 12.48 -12.91
N PHE A 49 -13.23 13.16 -14.04
CA PHE A 49 -11.89 13.43 -14.55
C PHE A 49 -11.07 14.33 -13.62
N ARG A 50 -11.71 15.36 -13.03
CA ARG A 50 -11.09 16.19 -12.00
C ARG A 50 -10.71 15.38 -10.74
N GLY A 51 -11.56 14.43 -10.34
CA GLY A 51 -11.28 13.56 -9.19
C GLY A 51 -10.17 12.55 -9.43
N MET A 52 -10.00 12.07 -10.67
CA MET A 52 -9.10 10.94 -10.98
C MET A 52 -7.64 11.15 -10.61
N GLY A 53 -7.10 12.36 -10.82
CA GLY A 53 -5.72 12.70 -10.51
C GLY A 53 -5.52 12.89 -9.00
N ALA A 54 -6.36 13.73 -8.39
CA ALA A 54 -6.33 14.01 -6.96
C ALA A 54 -6.47 12.74 -6.10
N GLU A 55 -7.33 11.80 -6.50
CA GLU A 55 -7.48 10.51 -5.82
C GLU A 55 -6.19 9.67 -5.81
N LYS A 56 -5.44 9.66 -6.93
CA LYS A 56 -4.17 8.92 -7.04
C LYS A 56 -3.06 9.58 -6.22
N VAL A 57 -2.96 10.91 -6.28
CA VAL A 57 -1.98 11.67 -5.49
C VAL A 57 -2.26 11.50 -3.99
N ALA A 58 -3.51 11.61 -3.56
CA ALA A 58 -3.89 11.38 -2.17
C ALA A 58 -3.61 9.93 -1.72
N ALA A 59 -3.85 8.94 -2.60
CA ALA A 59 -3.50 7.55 -2.32
C ALA A 59 -2.01 7.35 -2.08
N PHE A 60 -1.19 8.01 -2.90
CA PHE A 60 0.25 7.94 -2.82
C PHE A 60 0.78 8.67 -1.59
N ALA A 61 0.25 9.85 -1.26
CA ALA A 61 0.60 10.58 -0.06
C ALA A 61 0.27 9.79 1.22
N GLU A 62 -0.91 9.15 1.29
CA GLU A 62 -1.27 8.26 2.39
C GLU A 62 -0.37 7.02 2.47
N SER A 63 -0.02 6.43 1.32
CA SER A 63 0.92 5.31 1.25
C SER A 63 2.29 5.70 1.80
N TRP A 64 2.82 6.86 1.39
CA TRP A 64 4.09 7.38 1.85
C TRP A 64 4.11 7.63 3.36
N SER A 65 3.08 8.29 3.89
CA SER A 65 2.92 8.54 5.33
C SER A 65 2.82 7.24 6.13
N ALA A 66 2.11 6.23 5.63
CA ALA A 66 1.99 4.93 6.26
C ALA A 66 3.33 4.17 6.29
N MET A 67 4.10 4.23 5.20
CA MET A 67 5.44 3.66 5.13
C MET A 67 6.41 4.35 6.08
N ALA A 68 6.43 5.69 6.09
CA ALA A 68 7.27 6.49 6.97
C ALA A 68 6.99 6.19 8.45
N SER A 69 5.70 6.08 8.82
CA SER A 69 5.29 5.73 10.19
C SER A 69 5.77 4.33 10.60
N GLU A 70 5.68 3.34 9.70
CA GLU A 70 6.13 1.98 9.99
C GLU A 70 7.66 1.89 10.05
N ALA A 71 8.37 2.62 9.19
CA ALA A 71 9.83 2.73 9.20
C ALA A 71 10.33 3.36 10.51
N PHE A 72 9.67 4.43 10.98
CA PHE A 72 10.00 5.06 12.25
C PHE A 72 9.85 4.09 13.43
N ARG A 73 8.76 3.33 13.49
CA ARG A 73 8.55 2.28 14.50
C ARG A 73 9.59 1.16 14.41
N ALA A 74 10.03 0.80 13.21
CA ALA A 74 11.07 -0.20 13.02
C ALA A 74 12.42 0.29 13.57
N ASN A 75 12.78 1.55 13.27
CA ASN A 75 14.01 2.17 13.78
C ASN A 75 14.04 2.23 15.30
N GLN A 76 12.91 2.58 15.95
CA GLN A 76 12.81 2.57 17.42
C GLN A 76 13.09 1.17 18.01
N LYS A 77 12.51 0.11 17.44
CA LYS A 77 12.70 -1.26 17.93
C LYS A 77 14.13 -1.75 17.75
N ILE A 78 14.75 -1.42 16.62
CA ILE A 78 16.16 -1.73 16.34
C ILE A 78 17.06 -0.98 17.32
N GLY A 79 16.83 0.33 17.52
CA GLY A 79 17.58 1.16 18.46
C GLY A 79 17.51 0.61 19.89
N LEU A 80 16.33 0.24 20.37
CA LEU A 80 16.16 -0.38 21.69
C LEU A 80 16.88 -1.73 21.79
N ALA A 81 16.85 -2.55 20.73
CA ALA A 81 17.57 -3.83 20.71
C ALA A 81 19.09 -3.63 20.74
N LEU A 82 19.61 -2.60 20.06
CA LEU A 82 21.02 -2.23 20.10
C LEU A 82 21.44 -1.66 21.47
N LEU A 83 20.62 -0.79 22.08
CA LEU A 83 20.86 -0.32 23.44
C LEU A 83 20.89 -1.48 24.44
N ALA A 84 19.94 -2.42 24.32
CA ALA A 84 19.90 -3.61 25.16
C ALA A 84 21.13 -4.52 24.98
N SER A 85 21.80 -4.42 23.84
CA SER A 85 23.01 -5.18 23.53
C SER A 85 24.23 -4.74 24.35
N LEU A 86 24.22 -3.51 24.87
CA LEU A 86 25.31 -2.91 25.64
C LEU A 86 25.43 -3.48 27.06
N TRP A 87 24.37 -4.10 27.60
CA TRP A 87 24.37 -4.62 28.97
C TRP A 87 25.12 -5.95 29.15
N SER A 88 25.39 -6.73 28.08
CA SER A 88 26.30 -7.87 28.17
C SER A 88 26.72 -8.42 26.78
N PRO A 89 27.87 -9.11 26.66
CA PRO A 89 28.29 -9.77 25.42
C PRO A 89 27.29 -10.85 24.93
N ALA A 90 26.61 -11.53 25.86
CA ALA A 90 25.56 -12.50 25.53
C ALA A 90 24.29 -11.81 25.00
N ALA A 91 23.96 -10.62 25.52
CA ALA A 91 22.91 -9.76 24.98
C ALA A 91 23.29 -9.23 23.58
N GLY A 92 24.56 -8.91 23.34
CA GLY A 92 25.14 -8.56 22.03
C GLY A 92 24.76 -9.52 20.91
N ARG A 93 25.08 -10.81 21.07
CA ARG A 93 24.77 -11.85 20.05
C ARG A 93 23.26 -12.05 19.85
N LYS A 94 22.47 -11.98 20.92
CA LYS A 94 21.00 -12.08 20.85
C LYS A 94 20.40 -10.85 20.15
N ALA A 95 20.94 -9.66 20.39
CA ALA A 95 20.53 -8.41 19.77
C ALA A 95 20.82 -8.41 18.27
N ALA A 96 22.01 -8.81 17.82
CA ALA A 96 22.34 -8.90 16.39
C ALA A 96 21.35 -9.79 15.62
N LYS A 97 21.05 -10.98 16.14
CA LYS A 97 20.05 -11.90 15.55
C LYS A 97 18.62 -11.35 15.64
N SER A 98 18.33 -10.51 16.63
CA SER A 98 17.04 -9.82 16.78
C SER A 98 16.90 -8.69 15.77
N VAL A 99 17.92 -7.84 15.62
CA VAL A 99 17.97 -6.73 14.66
C VAL A 99 17.84 -7.22 13.24
N ALA A 100 18.61 -8.24 12.83
CA ALA A 100 18.49 -8.82 11.48
C ALA A 100 17.06 -9.34 11.18
N ARG A 101 16.42 -9.95 12.18
CA ARG A 101 15.02 -10.42 12.06
C ARG A 101 14.02 -9.27 12.04
N GLN A 102 14.25 -8.23 12.83
CA GLN A 102 13.39 -7.05 12.88
C GLN A 102 13.48 -6.24 11.59
N ALA A 103 14.67 -6.05 11.03
CA ALA A 103 14.88 -5.39 9.74
C ALA A 103 14.12 -6.11 8.61
N ASN A 104 14.26 -7.44 8.51
CA ASN A 104 13.53 -8.23 7.51
C ASN A 104 12.01 -8.14 7.67
N ASN A 105 11.50 -8.14 8.90
CA ASN A 105 10.07 -7.98 9.18
C ASN A 105 9.56 -6.54 8.98
N ALA A 106 10.45 -5.55 9.12
CA ALA A 106 10.16 -4.14 8.91
C ALA A 106 9.97 -3.85 7.42
N VAL A 107 10.84 -4.37 6.55
CA VAL A 107 10.69 -4.26 5.09
C VAL A 107 9.32 -4.76 4.64
N LEU A 108 8.93 -5.97 5.07
CA LEU A 108 7.61 -6.52 4.74
C LEU A 108 6.45 -5.70 5.33
N GLY A 109 6.62 -5.16 6.55
CA GLY A 109 5.63 -4.29 7.17
C GLY A 109 5.44 -2.95 6.45
N ILE A 110 6.54 -2.32 6.03
CA ILE A 110 6.55 -1.06 5.29
C ILE A 110 5.81 -1.26 3.96
N VAL A 111 6.17 -2.30 3.19
CA VAL A 111 5.50 -2.62 1.93
C VAL A 111 4.01 -2.90 2.15
N GLU A 112 3.64 -3.71 3.15
CA GLU A 112 2.25 -4.02 3.45
C GLU A 112 1.42 -2.76 3.80
N LYS A 113 2.01 -1.83 4.57
CA LYS A 113 1.36 -0.57 4.96
C LYS A 113 1.27 0.41 3.82
N GLY A 114 2.30 0.56 2.99
CA GLY A 114 2.30 1.41 1.80
C GLY A 114 1.32 0.92 0.72
N MET A 115 1.19 -0.39 0.55
CA MET A 115 0.24 -0.91 -0.45
C MET A 115 -1.23 -0.71 -0.05
N ALA A 116 -1.54 -0.58 1.25
CA ALA A 116 -2.93 -0.60 1.72
C ALA A 116 -3.79 0.55 1.16
N PRO A 117 -3.35 1.83 1.16
CA PRO A 117 -4.17 2.93 0.63
C PRO A 117 -4.42 2.85 -0.88
N ILE A 118 -3.41 2.39 -1.63
CA ILE A 118 -3.49 2.24 -3.09
C ILE A 118 -4.43 1.09 -3.44
N HIS A 119 -4.21 -0.08 -2.82
CA HIS A 119 -5.08 -1.26 -2.99
C HIS A 119 -6.54 -0.96 -2.65
N ARG A 120 -6.80 -0.36 -1.49
CA ARG A 120 -8.16 0.01 -1.04
C ARG A 120 -8.87 0.89 -2.06
N ARG A 121 -8.20 1.92 -2.59
CA ARG A 121 -8.80 2.84 -3.58
C ARG A 121 -9.00 2.17 -4.94
N ALA A 122 -8.06 1.36 -5.40
CA ALA A 122 -8.20 0.64 -6.66
C ALA A 122 -9.39 -0.33 -6.62
N VAL A 123 -9.52 -1.13 -5.56
CA VAL A 123 -10.64 -2.07 -5.38
C VAL A 123 -11.97 -1.34 -5.21
N ALA A 124 -12.00 -0.26 -4.41
CA ALA A 124 -13.20 0.56 -4.25
C ALA A 124 -13.64 1.20 -5.57
N ASN A 125 -12.69 1.69 -6.37
CA ASN A 125 -12.97 2.25 -7.69
C ASN A 125 -13.47 1.18 -8.65
N ALA A 126 -12.84 0.00 -8.73
CA ALA A 126 -13.32 -1.11 -9.55
C ALA A 126 -14.77 -1.48 -9.18
N LYS A 127 -15.08 -1.60 -7.88
CA LYS A 127 -16.44 -1.86 -7.39
C LYS A 127 -17.42 -0.75 -7.77
N ARG A 128 -17.05 0.53 -7.63
CA ARG A 128 -17.89 1.68 -8.02
C ARG A 128 -18.18 1.68 -9.51
N LEU A 129 -17.17 1.42 -10.33
CA LEU A 129 -17.26 1.44 -11.79
C LEU A 129 -18.09 0.26 -12.32
N SER A 130 -17.97 -0.93 -11.72
CA SER A 130 -18.83 -2.07 -12.06
C SER A 130 -20.33 -1.80 -11.91
N ARG A 131 -20.70 -0.85 -11.04
CA ARG A 131 -22.10 -0.44 -10.79
C ARG A 131 -22.51 0.77 -11.62
N THR A 132 -21.57 1.42 -12.29
CA THR A 132 -21.82 2.62 -13.06
C THR A 132 -22.01 2.24 -14.52
N LYS A 133 -23.25 2.34 -15.02
CA LYS A 133 -23.52 2.17 -16.45
C LYS A 133 -22.70 3.18 -17.26
N LEU A 134 -21.98 2.68 -18.25
CA LEU A 134 -21.44 3.49 -19.34
C LEU A 134 -22.66 3.98 -20.14
N LYS A 135 -22.81 5.30 -20.26
CA LYS A 135 -23.79 5.93 -21.16
C LYS A 135 -23.04 6.38 -22.38
#